data_AF-A0A921ZLJ7-F1
#
_entry.id   AF-A0A921ZLJ7-F1
#
_cell.length_a   1.000
_cell.length_b   1.000
_cell.length_c   1.000
_cell.angle_alpha   90.00
_cell.angle_beta   90.00
_cell.angle_gamma   90.00
#
_symmetry.space_group_name_H-M   'P 1'
#
loop_
_entity.id
_entity.type
_entity.pdbx_description
1 polymer ?
#
loop_
_entity_poly.entity_id
_entity_poly.type
_entity_poly.pdbx_seq_one_letter_code
_entity_poly.pdbx_strand_id
1 'polypeptide(L)'
;MSSRMKQRPTHFISIPMNNSNIVANFERFKAEVLKECPNFDESLFIRAQKLHITMGVMCLMDNEERLLASKLLTEANEKVIAPLLQSRAPPKIKLKGLSYMNDDPKQIDVLYGNVQEEGHPTGFFQNLGDSLVDHFYKADDSPNTVPFMLSTKENDL
;
A
#
# COMPACT_ATOMS: atom_id res chain seq x y z
N MET A 1 -21.30 -12.73 8.22
CA MET A 1 -20.20 -12.09 7.46
C MET A 1 -20.83 -11.29 6.32
N SER A 2 -20.70 -9.97 6.38
CA SER A 2 -21.42 -9.04 5.50
C SER A 2 -21.02 -9.21 4.03
N SER A 3 -21.98 -9.11 3.10
CA SER A 3 -21.82 -9.22 1.64
C SER A 3 -20.73 -8.30 1.05
N ARG A 4 -20.33 -7.28 1.82
CA ARG A 4 -19.29 -6.31 1.49
C ARG A 4 -17.87 -6.86 1.50
N MET A 5 -17.59 -7.94 2.26
CA MET A 5 -16.27 -8.61 2.23
C MET A 5 -15.94 -9.22 0.86
N LYS A 6 -16.95 -9.45 0.01
CA LYS A 6 -16.79 -10.02 -1.33
C LYS A 6 -16.67 -8.97 -2.43
N GLN A 7 -16.75 -7.68 -2.10
CA GLN A 7 -16.70 -6.62 -3.10
C GLN A 7 -15.27 -6.21 -3.42
N ARG A 8 -15.02 -5.90 -4.69
CA ARG A 8 -13.72 -5.42 -5.15
C ARG A 8 -13.40 -4.09 -4.47
N PRO A 9 -12.20 -3.90 -3.91
CA PRO A 9 -11.81 -2.62 -3.35
C PRO A 9 -11.85 -1.52 -4.40
N THR A 10 -12.31 -0.33 -4.00
CA THR A 10 -12.44 0.85 -4.88
C THR A 10 -11.44 1.94 -4.54
N HIS A 11 -10.98 1.99 -3.28
CA HIS A 11 -10.03 2.99 -2.79
C HIS A 11 -8.95 2.32 -1.94
N PHE A 12 -7.85 3.02 -1.71
CA PHE A 12 -6.78 2.58 -0.84
C PHE A 12 -6.00 3.77 -0.26
N ILE A 13 -5.39 3.57 0.90
CA ILE A 13 -4.42 4.48 1.49
C ILE A 13 -3.05 4.08 0.95
N SER A 14 -2.25 5.08 0.54
CA SER A 14 -0.93 4.80 -0.02
C SER A 14 0.15 5.75 0.46
N ILE A 15 1.38 5.24 0.43
CA ILE A 15 2.59 6.04 0.55
C ILE A 15 3.20 6.14 -0.86
N PRO A 16 3.25 7.34 -1.46
CA PRO A 16 3.84 7.53 -2.77
C PRO A 16 5.33 7.16 -2.77
N MET A 17 5.74 6.34 -3.74
CA MET A 17 7.11 5.88 -3.96
C MET A 17 7.68 6.45 -5.26
N ASN A 18 7.35 7.70 -5.55
CA ASN A 18 7.60 8.35 -6.83
C ASN A 18 8.60 9.52 -6.73
N ASN A 19 9.48 9.49 -5.73
CA ASN A 19 10.59 10.43 -5.70
C ASN A 19 11.53 10.21 -6.91
N SER A 20 12.28 11.25 -7.28
CA SER A 20 13.11 11.25 -8.49
C SER A 20 14.08 10.08 -8.57
N ASN A 21 14.70 9.72 -7.43
CA ASN A 21 15.66 8.62 -7.36
C ASN A 21 14.99 7.26 -7.62
N ILE A 22 13.82 7.00 -7.02
CA ILE A 22 13.08 5.76 -7.24
C ILE A 22 12.57 5.69 -8.69
N VAL A 23 12.01 6.79 -9.20
CA VAL A 23 11.51 6.87 -10.59
C VAL A 23 12.62 6.59 -11.58
N ALA A 24 13.78 7.25 -11.43
CA ALA A 24 14.92 7.04 -12.34
C ALA A 24 15.44 5.59 -12.29
N ASN A 25 15.56 5.01 -11.09
CA ASN A 25 16.02 3.63 -10.94
C ASN A 25 15.01 2.62 -11.50
N PHE A 26 13.71 2.88 -11.33
CA PHE A 26 12.66 2.02 -11.88
C PHE A 26 12.63 2.07 -13.41
N GLU A 27 12.70 3.25 -14.02
CA GLU A 27 12.74 3.38 -15.49
C GLU A 27 14.00 2.73 -16.08
N ARG A 28 15.14 2.84 -15.39
CA ARG A 28 16.35 2.10 -15.76
C ARG A 28 16.14 0.59 -15.70
N PHE A 29 15.60 0.08 -14.59
CA PHE A 29 15.30 -1.34 -14.43
C PHE A 29 14.36 -1.84 -15.53
N LYS A 30 13.28 -1.11 -15.81
CA LYS A 30 12.34 -1.40 -16.88
C LYS A 30 13.01 -1.46 -18.26
N ALA A 31 13.86 -0.48 -18.58
CA ALA A 31 14.60 -0.46 -19.84
C ALA A 31 15.55 -1.66 -19.98
N GLU A 32 16.23 -2.05 -18.88
CA GLU A 32 17.08 -3.23 -18.84
C GLU A 32 16.26 -4.52 -19.04
N VAL A 33 15.10 -4.66 -18.39
CA VAL A 33 14.22 -5.83 -18.57
C VAL A 33 13.68 -5.93 -20.00
N LEU A 34 13.17 -4.84 -20.58
CA LEU A 34 12.65 -4.85 -21.95
C LEU A 34 13.73 -5.18 -22.99
N LYS A 35 14.99 -4.83 -22.71
CA LYS A 35 16.13 -5.19 -23.56
C LYS A 35 16.47 -6.68 -23.46
N GLU A 36 16.53 -7.23 -22.25
CA GLU A 36 16.92 -8.63 -22.01
C GLU A 36 15.75 -9.61 -22.29
N CYS A 37 14.51 -9.14 -22.22
CA CYS A 37 13.28 -9.91 -22.42
C CYS A 37 12.43 -9.28 -23.53
N PRO A 38 12.77 -9.48 -24.81
CA PRO A 38 12.12 -8.79 -25.94
C PRO A 38 10.64 -9.16 -26.15
N ASN A 39 10.17 -10.23 -25.50
CA ASN A 39 8.76 -10.64 -25.54
C ASN A 39 7.90 -9.89 -24.51
N PHE A 40 8.50 -9.08 -23.63
CA PHE A 40 7.76 -8.33 -22.62
C PHE A 40 7.27 -7.03 -23.22
N ASP A 41 5.98 -6.74 -23.02
CA ASP A 41 5.39 -5.49 -23.42
C ASP A 41 5.56 -4.44 -22.32
N GLU A 42 5.76 -3.18 -22.72
CA GLU A 42 5.90 -2.06 -21.80
C GLU A 42 4.67 -1.89 -20.89
N SER A 43 3.48 -2.29 -21.36
CA SER A 43 2.23 -2.23 -20.57
C SER A 43 2.20 -3.12 -19.35
N LEU A 44 3.11 -4.10 -19.24
CA LEU A 44 3.29 -4.91 -18.03
C LEU A 44 3.81 -4.08 -16.84
N PHE A 45 4.43 -2.94 -17.12
CA PHE A 45 5.00 -2.08 -16.10
C PHE A 45 4.01 -1.00 -15.67
N ILE A 46 3.90 -0.82 -14.36
CA ILE A 46 3.23 0.37 -13.81
C ILE A 46 3.97 1.63 -14.25
N ARG A 47 3.24 2.73 -14.48
CA ARG A 47 3.85 4.04 -14.70
C ARG A 47 4.65 4.44 -13.46
N ALA A 48 5.89 4.90 -13.63
CA ALA A 48 6.76 5.21 -12.49
C ALA A 48 6.16 6.23 -11.52
N GLN A 49 5.37 7.19 -12.02
CA GLN A 49 4.70 8.22 -11.21
C GLN A 49 3.61 7.62 -10.30
N LYS A 50 3.14 6.42 -10.61
CA LYS A 50 2.13 5.68 -9.85
C LYS A 50 2.75 4.65 -8.89
N LEU A 51 4.07 4.58 -8.74
CA LEU A 51 4.69 3.72 -7.73
C LEU A 51 4.24 4.13 -6.33
N HIS A 52 3.78 3.16 -5.54
CA HIS A 52 3.30 3.38 -4.18
C HIS A 52 3.38 2.11 -3.35
N ILE A 53 3.39 2.29 -2.02
CA ILE A 53 3.09 1.22 -1.06
C ILE A 53 1.61 1.34 -0.72
N THR A 54 0.86 0.26 -0.88
CA THR A 54 -0.53 0.19 -0.44
C THR A 54 -0.55 -0.13 1.05
N MET A 55 -1.01 0.84 1.86
CA MET A 55 -1.10 0.66 3.31
C MET A 55 -2.41 -0.02 3.72
N GLY A 56 -3.48 0.14 2.94
CA GLY A 56 -4.79 -0.45 3.21
C GLY A 56 -5.83 -0.18 2.14
N VAL A 57 -6.85 -1.04 2.02
CA VAL A 57 -7.87 -0.94 0.98
C VAL A 57 -9.27 -0.67 1.56
N MET A 58 -10.17 -0.17 0.73
CA MET A 58 -11.50 0.26 1.13
C MET A 58 -12.50 0.03 0.00
N CYS A 59 -13.75 -0.22 0.37
CA CYS A 59 -14.88 -0.23 -0.56
C CYS A 59 -15.83 0.91 -0.17
N LEU A 60 -15.63 2.07 -0.81
CA LEU A 60 -16.42 3.29 -0.61
C LEU A 60 -17.41 3.47 -1.77
N MET A 61 -18.70 3.39 -1.48
CA MET A 61 -19.81 3.29 -2.41
C MET A 61 -20.47 4.65 -2.69
N ASP A 62 -20.57 5.50 -1.67
CA ASP A 62 -21.20 6.82 -1.78
C ASP A 62 -20.26 7.97 -1.36
N ASN A 63 -20.80 9.19 -1.40
CA ASN A 63 -20.04 10.39 -1.06
C ASN A 63 -19.88 10.58 0.45
N GLU A 64 -20.79 10.07 1.28
CA GLU A 64 -20.69 10.18 2.74
C GLU A 64 -19.52 9.33 3.25
N GLU A 65 -19.40 8.10 2.75
CA GLU A 65 -18.29 7.20 3.04
C GLU A 65 -16.94 7.80 2.60
N ARG A 66 -16.89 8.45 1.42
CA ARG A 66 -15.68 9.15 0.94
C ARG A 66 -15.30 10.35 1.82
N LEU A 67 -16.28 11.13 2.24
CA LEU A 67 -16.05 12.28 3.12
C LEU A 67 -15.58 11.82 4.50
N LEU A 68 -16.17 10.76 5.04
CA LEU A 68 -15.73 10.17 6.31
C LEU A 68 -14.31 9.62 6.21
N ALA A 69 -13.99 8.85 5.15
CA ALA A 69 -12.64 8.33 4.95
C ALA A 69 -11.60 9.47 4.83
N SER A 70 -11.94 10.56 4.14
CA SER A 70 -11.08 11.75 4.05
C SER A 70 -10.86 12.41 5.41
N LYS A 71 -11.92 12.55 6.21
CA LYS A 71 -11.85 13.08 7.58
C LYS A 71 -10.96 12.19 8.46
N LEU A 72 -11.16 10.88 8.44
CA LEU A 72 -10.36 9.93 9.22
C LEU A 72 -8.89 9.95 8.80
N LEU A 73 -8.60 10.03 7.50
CA LEU A 73 -7.22 10.16 7.03
C LEU A 73 -6.56 11.46 7.51
N THR A 74 -7.33 12.56 7.54
CA THR A 74 -6.86 13.86 8.04
C THR A 74 -6.55 13.78 9.54
N GLU A 75 -7.46 13.19 10.33
CA GLU A 75 -7.27 13.00 11.77
C GLU A 75 -6.13 12.03 12.10
N ALA A 76 -5.90 11.02 11.25
CA ALA A 76 -4.82 10.06 11.41
C ALA A 76 -3.44 10.72 11.43
N ASN A 77 -3.27 11.88 10.78
CA ASN A 77 -2.01 12.63 10.84
C ASN A 77 -1.63 12.98 12.30
N GLU A 78 -2.58 13.47 13.08
CA GLU A 78 -2.35 13.88 14.47
C GLU A 78 -2.49 12.73 15.46
N LYS A 79 -3.42 11.80 15.21
CA LYS A 79 -3.76 10.73 16.15
C LYS A 79 -2.92 9.47 15.99
N VAL A 80 -2.33 9.24 14.81
CA VAL A 80 -1.61 8.01 14.47
C VAL A 80 -0.19 8.32 14.01
N ILE A 81 -0.05 9.10 12.92
CA ILE A 81 1.24 9.29 12.23
C ILE A 81 2.19 10.11 13.11
N ALA A 82 1.78 11.28 13.60
CA ALA A 82 2.63 12.14 14.41
C ALA A 82 3.13 11.45 15.70
N PRO A 83 2.31 10.75 16.51
CA PRO A 83 2.79 9.98 17.65
C PRO A 83 3.81 8.89 17.28
N LEU A 84 3.58 8.15 16.19
CA LEU A 84 4.52 7.14 15.69
C LEU A 84 5.87 7.74 15.28
N LEU A 85 5.87 8.95 14.73
CA LEU A 85 7.07 9.70 14.34
C LEU A 85 7.73 10.49 15.49
N GLN A 86 6.98 10.90 16.51
CA GLN A 86 7.57 11.57 17.68
C GLN A 86 8.48 10.62 18.47
N SER A 87 8.15 9.32 18.46
CA SER A 87 8.99 8.30 19.08
C SER A 87 10.30 8.03 18.32
N ARG A 88 10.43 8.46 17.05
CA ARG A 88 11.57 8.16 16.16
C ARG A 88 11.50 8.85 14.81
N ALA A 89 12.64 9.23 14.25
CA ALA A 89 12.72 9.65 12.86
C ALA A 89 12.10 8.60 11.91
N PRO A 90 11.45 9.00 10.79
CA PRO A 90 10.92 8.05 9.83
C PRO A 90 12.03 7.10 9.36
N PRO A 91 11.79 5.78 9.29
CA PRO A 91 12.78 4.84 8.80
C PRO A 91 13.12 5.15 7.34
N LYS A 92 14.39 4.96 7.00
CA LYS A 92 14.77 4.94 5.59
C LYS A 92 14.25 3.67 4.97
N ILE A 93 13.81 3.75 3.73
CA ILE A 93 13.35 2.60 2.95
C ILE A 93 14.26 2.36 1.78
N LYS A 94 14.46 1.08 1.50
CA LYS A 94 15.19 0.60 0.35
C LYS A 94 14.34 -0.38 -0.43
N LEU A 95 14.27 -0.15 -1.73
CA LEU A 95 13.69 -1.11 -2.67
C LEU A 95 14.80 -2.07 -3.10
N LYS A 96 14.67 -3.36 -2.76
CA LYS A 96 15.69 -4.36 -3.11
C LYS A 96 15.07 -5.73 -3.39
N GLY A 97 15.30 -6.22 -4.60
CA GLY A 97 14.78 -7.51 -5.04
C GLY A 97 13.33 -7.42 -5.47
N LEU A 98 12.87 -8.53 -6.05
CA LEU A 98 11.52 -8.69 -6.57
C LEU A 98 10.88 -9.86 -5.83
N SER A 99 9.56 -9.80 -5.71
CA SER A 99 8.71 -10.87 -5.23
C SER A 99 7.43 -10.88 -6.06
N TYR A 100 6.66 -11.95 -5.98
CA TYR A 100 5.43 -12.12 -6.74
C TYR A 100 4.29 -12.52 -5.83
N MET A 101 3.06 -12.33 -6.31
CA MET A 101 1.87 -12.89 -5.66
C MET A 101 1.67 -14.32 -6.17
N ASN A 102 1.25 -15.24 -5.28
CA ASN A 102 1.08 -16.69 -5.48
C ASN A 102 2.36 -17.52 -5.29
N ASP A 103 2.23 -18.82 -5.05
CA ASP A 103 3.36 -19.72 -4.78
C ASP A 103 4.06 -20.23 -6.06
N ASP A 104 3.37 -20.23 -7.20
CA ASP A 104 3.91 -20.73 -8.47
C ASP A 104 4.44 -19.59 -9.36
N PRO A 105 5.76 -19.48 -9.59
CA PRO A 105 6.34 -18.46 -10.46
C PRO A 105 5.91 -18.58 -11.94
N LYS A 106 5.29 -19.69 -12.35
CA LYS A 106 4.75 -19.88 -13.71
C LYS A 106 3.31 -19.37 -13.87
N GLN A 107 2.64 -19.04 -12.77
CA GLN A 107 1.25 -18.58 -12.71
C GLN A 107 1.16 -17.27 -11.91
N ILE A 108 2.05 -16.32 -12.25
CA ILE A 108 2.11 -15.03 -11.58
C ILE A 108 1.27 -14.00 -12.33
N ASP A 109 0.38 -13.33 -11.59
CA ASP A 109 -0.38 -12.20 -12.10
C ASP A 109 0.26 -10.85 -11.72
N VAL A 110 1.05 -10.83 -10.64
CA VAL A 110 1.62 -9.60 -10.08
C VAL A 110 3.05 -9.83 -9.58
N LEU A 111 3.97 -9.01 -10.08
CA LEU A 111 5.34 -8.87 -9.59
C LEU A 111 5.48 -7.52 -8.87
N TYR A 112 6.13 -7.49 -7.71
CA TYR A 112 6.35 -6.29 -6.92
C TYR A 112 7.78 -6.21 -6.38
N GLY A 113 8.23 -5.00 -6.08
CA GLY A 113 9.53 -4.77 -5.44
C GLY A 113 9.44 -4.92 -3.93
N ASN A 114 10.46 -5.50 -3.31
CA ASN A 114 10.48 -5.63 -1.85
C ASN A 114 10.94 -4.34 -1.20
N VAL A 115 10.22 -3.92 -0.16
CA VAL A 115 10.56 -2.77 0.68
C VAL A 115 11.31 -3.28 1.91
N GLN A 116 12.48 -2.71 2.18
CA GLN A 116 13.29 -3.01 3.36
C GLN A 116 13.46 -1.73 4.18
N GLU A 117 13.20 -1.82 5.48
CA GLU A 117 13.51 -0.75 6.43
C GLU A 117 15.02 -0.75 6.72
N GLU A 118 15.67 0.41 6.61
CA GLU A 118 17.09 0.60 6.92
C GLU A 118 17.27 1.51 8.15
N GLY A 119 18.24 1.16 8.99
CA GLY A 119 18.73 2.00 10.10
C GLY A 119 17.95 1.93 11.41
N HIS A 120 16.93 1.05 11.52
CA HIS A 120 16.06 0.94 12.70
C HIS A 120 15.56 -0.50 12.92
N PRO A 121 14.99 -0.84 14.09
CA PRO A 121 14.25 -2.09 14.27
C PRO A 121 13.10 -2.17 13.27
N THR A 122 12.96 -3.32 12.63
CA THR A 122 11.94 -3.58 11.61
C THR A 122 10.52 -3.51 12.16
N GLY A 123 9.56 -3.14 11.32
CA GLY A 123 8.12 -3.21 11.63
C GLY A 123 7.46 -1.84 11.78
N PHE A 124 8.13 -0.74 11.43
CA PHE A 124 7.49 0.58 11.43
C PHE A 124 6.30 0.63 10.47
N PHE A 125 6.46 0.19 9.21
CA PHE A 125 5.38 0.26 8.22
C PHE A 125 4.25 -0.72 8.55
N GLN A 126 4.56 -1.88 9.12
CA GLN A 126 3.54 -2.80 9.61
C GLN A 126 2.73 -2.15 10.73
N ASN A 127 3.40 -1.61 11.77
CA ASN A 127 2.73 -0.94 12.87
C ASN A 127 1.93 0.29 12.41
N LEU A 128 2.43 1.03 11.41
CA LEU A 128 1.71 2.15 10.80
C LEU A 128 0.46 1.64 10.08
N GLY A 129 0.56 0.56 9.30
CA GLY A 129 -0.57 -0.11 8.68
C GLY A 129 -1.62 -0.49 9.72
N ASP A 130 -1.23 -1.27 10.72
CA ASP A 130 -2.09 -1.74 11.82
C ASP A 130 -2.72 -0.59 12.60
N SER A 131 -1.98 0.49 12.86
CA SER A 131 -2.54 1.64 13.59
C SER A 131 -3.53 2.44 12.74
N LEU A 132 -3.31 2.53 11.42
CA LEU A 132 -4.28 3.12 10.50
C LEU A 132 -5.54 2.24 10.45
N VAL A 133 -5.38 0.92 10.35
CA VAL A 133 -6.48 -0.06 10.41
C VAL A 133 -7.37 0.21 11.62
N ASP A 134 -6.76 0.21 12.80
CA ASP A 134 -7.46 0.41 14.06
C ASP A 134 -8.15 1.78 14.14
N HIS A 135 -7.49 2.84 13.65
CA HIS A 135 -8.08 4.18 13.66
C HIS A 135 -9.35 4.25 12.82
N PHE A 136 -9.30 3.63 11.65
CA PHE A 136 -10.42 3.60 10.72
C PHE A 136 -11.53 2.64 11.19
N TYR A 137 -11.21 1.47 11.75
CA TYR A 137 -12.20 0.56 12.35
C TYR A 137 -12.85 1.08 13.63
N LYS A 138 -12.15 1.82 14.49
CA LYS A 138 -12.78 2.38 15.72
C LYS A 138 -13.81 3.45 15.41
N ALA A 139 -13.73 4.09 14.24
CA ALA A 139 -14.78 4.95 13.74
C ALA A 139 -16.00 4.17 13.21
N ASP A 140 -15.84 2.86 12.98
CA ASP A 140 -16.84 1.97 12.38
C ASP A 140 -17.99 1.58 13.32
N ASP A 141 -17.82 1.74 14.64
CA ASP A 141 -18.86 1.48 15.66
C ASP A 141 -20.02 2.50 15.63
N SER A 142 -19.99 3.48 14.72
CA SER A 142 -21.12 4.35 14.43
C SER A 142 -22.09 3.65 13.45
N PRO A 143 -23.43 3.70 13.67
CA PRO A 143 -24.41 2.86 12.94
C PRO A 143 -24.49 3.09 11.43
N ASN A 144 -23.77 4.08 10.89
CA ASN A 144 -23.73 4.43 9.46
C ASN A 144 -22.37 4.18 8.81
N THR A 145 -21.49 3.43 9.48
CA THR A 145 -20.10 3.31 9.04
C THR A 145 -19.81 1.96 8.42
N VAL A 146 -18.82 1.98 7.55
CA VAL A 146 -18.49 0.88 6.66
C VAL A 146 -17.19 0.18 7.08
N PRO A 147 -17.13 -1.17 7.15
CA PRO A 147 -15.90 -1.85 7.50
C PRO A 147 -14.80 -1.51 6.53
N PHE A 148 -13.73 -0.96 7.09
CA PHE A 148 -12.43 -0.89 6.46
C PHE A 148 -11.98 -2.34 6.23
N MET A 149 -11.24 -2.60 5.16
CA MET A 149 -10.66 -3.93 4.92
C MET A 149 -9.22 -3.75 4.54
N LEU A 150 -8.33 -4.09 5.45
CA LEU A 150 -6.91 -4.07 5.16
C LEU A 150 -6.45 -5.47 4.79
N SER A 151 -6.11 -5.65 3.52
CA SER A 151 -5.26 -6.74 3.09
C SER A 151 -3.82 -6.31 3.35
N THR A 152 -3.35 -6.49 4.58
CA THR A 152 -1.92 -6.62 4.83
C THR A 152 -1.56 -8.00 4.33
N LYS A 153 -1.03 -8.09 3.11
CA LYS A 153 -0.66 -9.36 2.51
C LYS A 153 0.49 -9.98 3.29
N GLU A 154 0.11 -10.81 4.26
CA GLU A 154 0.86 -12.00 4.59
C GLU A 154 0.01 -13.26 4.53
N ASN A 155 -1.33 -13.22 4.36
CA ASN A 155 -2.07 -14.50 4.28
C ASN A 155 -3.45 -14.56 3.61
N ASP A 156 -4.00 -13.53 2.96
CA ASP A 156 -5.30 -13.70 2.30
C ASP A 156 -5.38 -12.93 0.98
N LEU A 157 -5.17 -13.68 -0.11
CA LEU A 157 -5.88 -13.65 -1.40
C LEU A 157 -5.31 -14.74 -2.31
#